data_AF-A0A7K6XAL3-F1
#
_entry.id   AF-A0A7K6XAL3-F1
#
_cell.length_a   1.000
_cell.length_b   1.000
_cell.length_c   1.000
_cell.angle_alpha   90.00
_cell.angle_beta   90.00
_cell.angle_gamma   90.00
#
_symmetry.space_group_name_H-M   'P 1'
#
loop_
_entity.id
_entity.type
_entity.pdbx_description
1 polymer ?
#
loop_
_entity_poly.entity_id
_entity_poly.type
_entity_poly.pdbx_seq_one_letter_code
_entity_poly.pdbx_strand_id
1 'polypeptide(L)' 'TGEPTPRTPVQVLSGQGAERHLQGLRQAALAAGEPLPEIFLDPAYAQATHFRLCTLQVSPERTWAPGEPPGD' A
#
# COMPACT_ATOMS: atom_id res chain seq x y z
N THR A 1 21.85 10.65 18.39
CA THR A 1 20.39 10.69 18.19
C THR A 1 20.14 10.52 16.70
N GLY A 2 19.73 9.34 16.26
CA GLY A 2 19.51 9.06 14.84
C GLY A 2 18.09 9.46 14.47
N GLU A 3 17.95 10.51 13.67
CA GLU A 3 16.67 10.85 13.04
C GLU A 3 16.14 9.62 12.28
N PRO A 4 14.87 9.23 12.47
CA PRO A 4 14.29 8.15 11.68
C PRO A 4 14.24 8.59 10.22
N THR A 5 15.04 7.96 9.35
CA THR A 5 15.02 8.21 7.91
C THR A 5 13.57 8.07 7.41
N PRO A 6 12.96 9.13 6.84
CA PRO A 6 11.59 9.05 6.36
C PRO A 6 11.51 8.00 5.27
N ARG A 7 10.56 7.07 5.39
CA ARG A 7 10.28 6.09 4.34
C ARG A 7 9.81 6.83 3.11
N THR A 8 10.54 6.68 2.02
CA THR A 8 10.24 7.42 0.79
C THR A 8 9.19 6.66 -0.02
N PRO A 9 8.32 7.36 -0.78
CA PRO A 9 7.43 6.72 -1.74
C PRO A 9 8.16 5.76 -2.67
N VAL A 10 9.42 6.07 -3.02
CA VAL A 10 10.30 5.22 -3.82
C VAL A 10 10.48 3.83 -3.19
N GLN A 11 10.72 3.73 -1.88
CA GLN A 11 10.90 2.43 -1.22
C GLN A 11 9.63 1.57 -1.29
N VAL A 12 8.46 2.18 -1.07
CA VAL A 12 7.17 1.50 -1.14
C VAL A 12 6.89 1.02 -2.57
N LEU A 13 7.16 1.88 -3.57
CA LEU A 13 7.05 1.54 -4.99
C LEU A 13 8.02 0.42 -5.41
N SER A 14 9.20 0.34 -4.77
CA SER A 14 10.16 -0.76 -4.94
C SER A 14 9.80 -2.02 -4.15
N GLY A 15 8.58 -2.13 -3.63
CA GLY A 15 8.10 -3.32 -2.93
C GLY A 15 8.60 -3.47 -1.50
N GLN A 16 9.23 -2.45 -0.91
CA GLN A 16 9.72 -2.47 0.48
C GLN A 16 8.64 -1.98 1.48
N GLY A 17 7.37 -1.94 1.07
CA GLY A 17 6.24 -1.58 1.91
C GLY A 17 5.84 -2.72 2.86
N ALA A 18 5.62 -2.40 4.14
CA ALA A 18 5.32 -3.39 5.17
C ALA A 18 3.93 -4.01 5.01
N GLU A 19 2.97 -3.22 4.51
CA GLU A 19 1.56 -3.59 4.37
C GLU A 19 1.39 -4.82 3.46
N ARG A 20 2.10 -4.83 2.33
CA ARG A 20 2.05 -5.94 1.37
C ARG A 20 2.72 -7.20 1.92
N HIS A 21 3.81 -7.06 2.69
CA HIS A 21 4.46 -8.19 3.35
C HIS A 21 3.57 -8.81 4.42
N LEU A 22 2.98 -8.00 5.31
CA LEU A 22 2.07 -8.48 6.35
C LEU A 22 0.83 -9.15 5.76
N GLN A 23 0.27 -8.57 4.70
CA GLN A 23 -0.85 -9.19 3.99
C GLN A 23 -0.48 -10.56 3.39
N GLY A 24 0.70 -10.66 2.77
CA GLY A 24 1.21 -11.92 2.22
C GLY A 24 1.39 -13.00 3.29
N LEU A 25 2.01 -12.66 4.43
CA LEU A 25 2.18 -13.59 5.55
C LEU A 25 0.84 -14.10 6.09
N ARG A 26 -0.15 -13.21 6.24
CA ARG A 26 -1.50 -13.60 6.67
C ARG A 26 -2.13 -14.59 5.68
N GLN A 27 -2.07 -14.29 4.39
CA GLN A 27 -2.62 -15.17 3.35
C GLN A 27 -1.90 -16.52 3.29
N ALA A 28 -0.58 -16.54 3.47
CA ALA A 28 0.22 -17.76 3.49
C ALA A 28 -0.18 -18.67 4.67
N ALA A 29 -0.30 -18.12 5.88
CA ALA A 29 -0.75 -18.88 7.06
C ALA A 29 -2.15 -19.48 6.84
N LEU A 30 -3.09 -18.69 6.31
CA LEU A 30 -4.44 -19.15 5.98
C LEU A 30 -4.44 -20.26 4.92
N ALA A 31 -3.63 -20.12 3.87
CA ALA A 31 -3.51 -21.12 2.81
C ALA A 31 -2.88 -22.43 3.31
N ALA A 32 -1.95 -22.34 4.27
CA ALA A 32 -1.32 -23.49 4.91
C ALA A 32 -2.21 -24.16 5.97
N GLY A 33 -3.34 -23.54 6.37
CA GLY A 33 -4.15 -24.00 7.49
C GLY A 33 -3.48 -23.84 8.86
N GLU A 34 -2.44 -23.00 8.92
CA GLU A 34 -1.69 -22.71 10.14
C GLU A 34 -2.44 -21.67 11.00
N PRO A 35 -2.25 -21.70 12.33
CA PRO A 35 -2.82 -20.66 13.19
C PRO A 35 -2.25 -19.29 12.79
N LEU A 36 -3.11 -18.29 12.85
CA LEU A 36 -2.73 -16.93 12.51
C LEU A 36 -1.73 -16.39 13.56
N PRO A 37 -0.57 -15.85 13.15
CA PRO A 37 0.36 -15.24 14.09
C PRO A 37 -0.29 -14.16 14.96
N GLU A 38 0.10 -14.07 16.23
CA GLU A 38 -0.52 -13.18 17.23
C GLU A 38 -0.56 -11.71 16.82
N ILE A 39 0.41 -11.24 16.05
CA ILE A 39 0.45 -9.88 15.52
C ILE A 39 -0.82 -9.51 14.72
N PHE A 40 -1.46 -10.47 14.06
CA PHE A 40 -2.69 -10.24 13.30
C PHE A 40 -3.95 -10.18 14.18
N LEU A 41 -3.83 -10.55 15.45
CA LEU A 41 -4.88 -10.45 16.47
C LEU A 41 -4.73 -9.17 17.32
N ASP A 42 -3.60 -8.46 17.19
CA ASP A 42 -3.32 -7.25 17.93
C ASP A 42 -4.28 -6.10 17.53
N PRO A 43 -4.94 -5.42 18.49
CA PRO A 43 -5.75 -4.23 18.21
C PRO A 43 -4.99 -3.13 17.44
N ALA A 44 -3.68 -2.98 17.66
CA ALA A 44 -2.84 -2.03 16.94
C ALA A 44 -2.74 -2.39 15.45
N TYR A 45 -2.66 -3.67 15.10
CA TYR A 45 -2.72 -4.10 13.70
C TYR A 45 -4.08 -3.78 13.08
N ALA A 46 -5.17 -4.03 13.81
CA ALA A 46 -6.52 -3.69 13.36
C ALA A 46 -6.67 -2.17 13.12
N GLN A 47 -6.14 -1.35 14.03
CA GLN A 47 -6.16 0.11 13.88
C GLN A 47 -5.29 0.58 12.72
N ALA A 48 -4.08 0.04 12.57
CA ALA A 48 -3.14 0.41 11.51
C ALA A 48 -3.64 0.03 10.11
N THR A 49 -4.44 -1.02 10.00
CA THR A 49 -4.99 -1.50 8.71
C THR A 49 -6.41 -1.01 8.42
N HIS A 50 -7.03 -0.27 9.35
CA HIS A 50 -8.33 0.36 9.14
C HIS A 50 -8.19 1.79 8.63
N PHE A 51 -8.09 1.94 7.31
CA PHE A 51 -7.94 3.25 6.66
C PHE A 51 -9.26 4.04 6.68
N ARG A 52 -9.36 5.02 7.61
CA ARG A 52 -10.45 6.01 7.63
C ARG A 52 -10.38 7.00 6.46
N LEU A 53 -9.19 7.17 5.89
CA LEU A 53 -8.91 8.01 4.74
C LEU A 53 -8.06 7.21 3.75
N CYS A 54 -8.59 7.05 2.53
CA CYS A 54 -7.88 6.43 1.42
C CYS A 54 -7.65 7.50 0.34
N THR A 55 -6.39 7.81 0.05
CA THR A 55 -6.00 8.79 -0.97
C THR A 55 -5.31 8.12 -2.13
N LEU A 56 -5.66 8.49 -3.36
CA LEU A 56 -4.97 8.09 -4.57
C LEU A 56 -4.66 9.34 -5.40
N GLN A 57 -3.41 9.48 -5.81
CA GLN A 57 -3.02 10.54 -6.75
C GLN A 57 -3.24 10.02 -8.18
N VAL A 58 -4.13 10.68 -8.92
CA VAL A 58 -4.33 10.43 -10.36
C VAL A 58 -3.73 11.61 -11.11
N SER A 59 -2.78 11.33 -12.00
CA SER A 59 -2.25 12.36 -12.90
C SER A 59 -3.20 12.50 -14.09
N PRO A 60 -3.56 13.71 -14.52
CA PRO A 60 -4.41 13.88 -15.69
C PRO A 60 -3.72 13.32 -16.94
N GLU A 61 -4.48 12.58 -17.75
CA GLU A 61 -4.04 12.16 -19.08
C GLU A 61 -3.92 13.39 -19.97
N ARG A 62 -2.80 13.54 -20.70
CA ARG A 62 -2.60 14.66 -21.63
C ARG A 62 -3.55 14.58 -22.86
N THR A 63 -4.31 13.50 -23.04
CA THR A 63 -5.10 13.23 -24.27
C THR A 63 -6.33 14.13 -24.45
N TRP A 64 -6.88 14.69 -23.37
CA TRP A 64 -7.99 15.65 -23.48
C TRP A 64 -7.46 17.06 -23.25
N ALA A 65 -6.93 17.63 -24.33
CA ALA A 65 -6.94 19.08 -24.50
C ALA A 65 -8.25 19.43 -25.23
N PRO A 66 -9.20 20.18 -24.60
CA PRO A 66 -10.35 20.67 -25.33
C PRO A 66 -9.87 21.58 -26.47
N GLY A 67 -9.88 21.06 -27.70
CA GLY A 67 -9.52 21.81 -28.91
C GLY A 67 -8.48 21.17 -29.84
N GLU A 68 -7.83 20.05 -29.51
CA GLU A 68 -6.97 19.37 -30.50
C GLU A 68 -7.74 18.32 -31.30
N PRO A 69 -7.70 18.37 -32.65
CA PRO A 69 -8.26 17.30 -33.48
C PRO A 69 -7.45 16.01 -33.28
N PRO A 70 -8.08 14.83 -33.48
CA PRO A 70 -7.34 13.57 -33.46
C PRO A 70 -6.23 13.63 -34.52
N GLY A 71 -4.98 13.39 -34.10
CA GLY A 71 -3.85 13.28 -35.02
C GLY A 71 -4.03 12.10 -35.98
N ASP A 72 -3.64 12.30 -37.23
CA ASP A 72 -3.60 11.30 -38.32
C ASP A 72 -3.02 9.94 -37.89
#